data_AF-A0A7E5A023-F1
#
_entry.id   AF-A0A7E5A023-F1
#
_cell.length_a   1.000
_cell.length_b   1.000
_cell.length_c   1.000
_cell.angle_alpha   90.00
_cell.angle_beta   90.00
_cell.angle_gamma   90.00
#
_symmetry.space_group_name_H-M   'P 1'
#
loop_
_entity.id
_entity.type
_entity.pdbx_description
1 polymer ?
#
loop_
_entity_poly.entity_id
_entity_poly.type
_entity_poly.pdbx_seq_one_letter_code
_entity_poly.pdbx_strand_id
1 'polypeptide(L)'
;MKYRLSVLSFTFLAILSTTFAASRPEVKDAVRIVRFQVDYPHAQVDRISDYTKWTSLMRKSVLASLRFINKHWNICAAMEEGKPEKKDSVDCGKLQVTGEIVRDNFYRINATFIAERDPIRNTNVDATSTVFGVVQIGLRGGIFQYTNALKVLGKPSSSLAFEEAFFCYPGYSLSASSEKCLLDASDSSRRRVRRATKTTKKHKSAV
;
A
#
# COMPACT_ATOMS: atom_id res chain seq x y z
N MET A 1 18.89 -83.88 16.33
CA MET A 1 18.66 -82.59 17.02
C MET A 1 19.64 -81.55 16.50
N LYS A 2 19.17 -80.53 15.77
CA LYS A 2 19.61 -79.11 15.81
C LYS A 2 19.05 -78.34 14.60
N TYR A 3 17.91 -77.72 14.88
CA TYR A 3 17.25 -76.51 14.37
C TYR A 3 17.60 -75.94 12.98
N ARG A 4 16.58 -75.99 12.10
CA ARG A 4 16.27 -75.01 11.05
C ARG A 4 15.60 -73.77 11.67
N LEU A 5 15.49 -72.71 10.86
CA LEU A 5 14.71 -71.45 11.00
C LEU A 5 15.40 -70.27 11.71
N SER A 6 15.77 -69.26 10.93
CA SER A 6 15.09 -67.95 10.94
C SER A 6 15.81 -66.97 10.01
N VAL A 7 15.49 -67.02 8.71
CA VAL A 7 15.74 -65.93 7.76
C VAL A 7 14.40 -65.28 7.51
N LEU A 8 13.98 -64.35 8.37
CA LEU A 8 12.78 -63.52 8.21
C LEU A 8 12.66 -62.57 9.41
N SER A 9 13.46 -61.50 9.47
CA SER A 9 13.12 -60.32 10.29
C SER A 9 14.12 -59.17 10.10
N PHE A 10 14.41 -58.73 8.87
CA PHE A 10 15.18 -57.48 8.68
C PHE A 10 14.73 -56.65 7.46
N THR A 11 13.47 -56.81 7.03
CA THR A 11 12.87 -56.02 5.93
C THR A 11 11.52 -55.43 6.33
N PHE A 12 11.43 -54.84 7.52
CA PHE A 12 10.22 -54.13 7.94
C PHE A 12 10.54 -52.89 8.78
N LEU A 13 11.40 -52.01 8.28
CA LEU A 13 11.60 -50.66 8.85
C LEU A 13 11.89 -49.61 7.76
N ALA A 14 11.16 -49.69 6.65
CA ALA A 14 11.22 -48.71 5.56
C ALA A 14 9.83 -48.13 5.25
N ILE A 15 9.03 -47.87 6.28
CA ILE A 15 7.71 -47.25 6.13
C ILE A 15 7.62 -46.02 7.03
N LEU A 16 7.27 -44.91 6.40
CA LEU A 16 6.77 -43.66 6.97
C LEU A 16 7.77 -42.56 7.37
N SER A 17 8.70 -42.23 6.48
CA SER A 17 9.14 -40.83 6.33
C SER A 17 8.08 -40.06 5.55
N THR A 18 6.88 -39.86 6.11
CA THR A 18 5.91 -38.89 5.58
C THR A 18 6.50 -37.50 5.72
N THR A 19 7.15 -37.03 4.66
CA THR A 19 7.49 -35.62 4.49
C THR A 19 6.17 -34.85 4.38
N PHE A 20 5.67 -34.34 5.51
CA PHE A 20 4.70 -33.26 5.49
C PHE A 20 5.39 -32.06 4.85
N ALA A 21 5.26 -31.93 3.54
CA ALA A 21 5.53 -30.70 2.83
C ALA A 21 4.51 -29.67 3.33
N ALA A 22 4.82 -29.02 4.45
CA ALA A 22 4.10 -27.87 4.93
C ALA A 22 4.17 -26.81 3.83
N SER A 23 3.10 -26.69 3.03
CA SER A 23 2.98 -25.65 2.03
C SER A 23 3.12 -24.32 2.74
N ARG A 24 4.22 -23.59 2.51
CA ARG A 24 4.41 -22.27 3.09
C ARG A 24 3.20 -21.40 2.72
N PRO A 25 2.56 -20.73 3.69
CA PRO A 25 1.45 -19.84 3.39
C PRO A 25 1.90 -18.80 2.38
N GLU A 26 1.05 -18.51 1.40
CA GLU A 26 1.32 -17.45 0.43
C GLU A 26 1.34 -16.12 1.19
N VAL A 27 2.48 -15.44 1.16
CA VAL A 27 2.69 -14.15 1.83
C VAL A 27 2.75 -13.06 0.77
N LYS A 28 1.98 -11.99 0.96
CA LYS A 28 2.02 -10.77 0.15
C LYS A 28 2.31 -9.57 1.02
N ASP A 29 2.86 -8.52 0.42
CA ASP A 29 3.03 -7.25 1.12
C ASP A 29 1.67 -6.58 1.32
N ALA A 30 1.47 -6.03 2.52
CA ALA A 30 0.30 -5.20 2.79
C ALA A 30 0.40 -3.86 2.03
N VAL A 31 -0.74 -3.34 1.61
CA VAL A 31 -0.86 -2.02 0.99
C VAL A 31 -0.78 -0.96 2.09
N ARG A 32 0.23 -0.10 2.05
CA ARG A 32 0.38 1.02 2.97
C ARG A 32 -0.49 2.19 2.51
N ILE A 33 -1.40 2.64 3.38
CA ILE A 33 -2.20 3.83 3.18
C ILE A 33 -1.74 4.87 4.20
N VAL A 34 -1.42 6.06 3.70
CA VAL A 34 -1.02 7.21 4.51
C VAL A 34 -2.08 8.28 4.41
N ARG A 35 -2.46 8.84 5.56
CA ARG A 35 -3.26 10.05 5.67
C ARG A 35 -2.41 11.14 6.30
N PHE A 36 -2.28 12.27 5.61
CA PHE A 36 -1.71 13.47 6.20
C PHE A 36 -2.74 14.59 6.28
N GLN A 37 -2.56 15.43 7.29
CA GLN A 37 -3.42 16.59 7.56
C GLN A 37 -2.59 17.86 7.49
N VAL A 38 -3.10 18.83 6.74
CA VAL A 38 -2.53 20.18 6.63
C VAL A 38 -3.56 21.18 7.12
N ASP A 39 -3.14 21.99 8.10
CA ASP A 39 -3.96 23.01 8.72
C ASP A 39 -3.66 24.40 8.12
N TYR A 40 -4.70 25.19 7.87
CA TYR A 40 -4.63 26.54 7.32
C TYR A 40 -5.31 27.52 8.30
N PRO A 41 -4.55 28.09 9.26
CA PRO A 41 -5.10 28.84 10.39
C PRO A 41 -5.56 30.27 10.06
N HIS A 42 -5.37 30.74 8.82
CA HIS A 42 -5.74 32.08 8.35
C HIS A 42 -6.55 32.01 7.04
N ALA A 43 -7.35 30.96 6.89
CA ALA A 43 -8.17 30.75 5.70
C ALA A 43 -9.33 31.74 5.66
N GLN A 44 -9.62 32.33 4.51
CA GLN A 44 -10.81 33.16 4.28
C GLN A 44 -12.01 32.26 3.95
N VAL A 45 -12.50 31.54 4.96
CA VAL A 45 -13.48 30.47 4.80
C VAL A 45 -14.74 30.91 4.06
N ASP A 46 -15.22 32.14 4.31
CA ASP A 46 -16.45 32.68 3.69
C ASP A 46 -16.35 32.73 2.16
N ARG A 47 -15.14 32.95 1.65
CA ARG A 47 -14.85 33.06 0.21
C ARG A 47 -14.63 31.73 -0.48
N ILE A 48 -14.65 30.61 0.25
CA ILE A 48 -14.59 29.28 -0.36
C ILE A 48 -15.81 29.04 -1.26
N SER A 49 -16.96 29.62 -0.88
CA SER A 49 -18.21 29.54 -1.64
C SER A 49 -18.11 30.20 -3.04
N ASP A 50 -17.19 31.15 -3.22
CA ASP A 50 -16.90 31.79 -4.53
C ASP A 50 -16.38 30.76 -5.57
N TYR A 51 -15.91 29.58 -5.12
CA TYR A 51 -15.32 28.56 -5.97
C TYR A 51 -16.32 27.43 -6.29
N THR A 52 -16.92 27.49 -7.49
CA THR A 52 -17.91 26.51 -7.98
C THR A 52 -17.46 25.03 -8.02
N LYS A 53 -16.15 24.77 -7.98
CA LYS A 53 -15.58 23.41 -8.00
C LYS A 53 -14.51 23.21 -6.93
N TRP A 54 -14.74 23.74 -5.73
CA TRP A 54 -13.80 23.71 -4.61
C TRP A 54 -13.16 22.34 -4.37
N THR A 55 -13.96 21.27 -4.26
CA THR A 55 -13.44 19.90 -4.03
C THR A 55 -12.49 19.44 -5.14
N SER A 56 -12.80 19.73 -6.40
CA SER A 56 -11.93 19.39 -7.53
C SER A 56 -10.65 20.22 -7.54
N LEU A 57 -10.76 21.52 -7.24
CA LEU A 57 -9.61 22.42 -7.14
C LEU A 57 -8.65 21.97 -6.03
N MET A 58 -9.21 21.65 -4.86
CA MET A 58 -8.49 21.14 -3.70
C MET A 58 -7.76 19.83 -4.02
N ARG A 59 -8.46 18.86 -4.62
CA ARG A 59 -7.85 17.60 -5.06
C ARG A 59 -6.70 17.82 -6.05
N LYS A 60 -6.90 18.66 -7.07
CA LYS A 60 -5.87 18.94 -8.09
C LYS A 60 -4.64 19.63 -7.48
N SER A 61 -4.86 20.57 -6.57
CA SER A 61 -3.82 21.27 -5.83
C SER A 61 -2.94 20.32 -5.03
N VAL A 62 -3.55 19.51 -4.16
CA VAL A 62 -2.82 18.54 -3.33
C VAL A 62 -2.12 17.48 -4.19
N LEU A 63 -2.77 17.00 -5.26
CA LEU A 63 -2.15 16.06 -6.19
C LEU A 63 -0.92 16.66 -6.87
N ALA A 64 -0.96 17.94 -7.26
CA ALA A 64 0.19 18.62 -7.83
C ALA A 64 1.35 18.72 -6.83
N SER A 65 1.07 19.03 -5.56
CA SER A 65 2.07 19.03 -4.49
C SER A 65 2.70 17.64 -4.32
N LEU A 66 1.88 16.58 -4.27
CA LEU A 66 2.37 15.21 -4.13
C LEU A 66 3.15 14.74 -5.36
N ARG A 67 2.74 15.09 -6.58
CA ARG A 67 3.50 14.80 -7.81
C ARG A 67 4.87 15.46 -7.79
N PHE A 68 4.94 16.71 -7.33
CA PHE A 68 6.20 17.42 -7.21
C PHE A 68 7.14 16.71 -6.24
N ILE A 69 6.62 16.30 -5.07
CA ILE A 69 7.39 15.52 -4.09
C ILE A 69 7.81 14.18 -4.70
N ASN A 70 6.86 13.46 -5.31
CA ASN A 70 7.05 12.13 -5.89
C ASN A 70 8.14 12.10 -6.97
N LYS A 71 8.24 13.18 -7.75
CA LYS A 71 9.28 13.36 -8.77
C LYS A 71 10.70 13.29 -8.20
N HIS A 72 10.90 13.69 -6.95
CA HIS A 72 12.21 13.73 -6.30
C HIS A 72 12.40 12.61 -5.27
N TRP A 73 11.31 12.08 -4.74
CA TRP A 73 11.26 11.06 -3.70
C TRP A 73 10.12 10.12 -4.03
N ASN A 74 10.36 8.85 -4.37
CA ASN A 74 9.31 7.92 -4.80
C ASN A 74 8.36 7.57 -3.64
N ILE A 75 7.44 8.45 -3.29
CA ILE A 75 6.54 8.33 -2.13
C ILE A 75 5.25 7.58 -2.44
N CYS A 76 4.85 7.50 -3.71
CA CYS A 76 3.62 6.83 -4.12
C CYS A 76 3.95 5.41 -4.57
N ALA A 77 3.13 4.44 -4.20
CA ALA A 77 3.30 3.05 -4.63
C ALA A 77 2.45 2.74 -5.87
N ALA A 78 2.96 1.87 -6.73
CA ALA A 78 2.19 1.30 -7.83
C ALA A 78 1.08 0.38 -7.29
N MET A 79 -0.09 0.40 -7.94
CA MET A 79 -1.18 -0.53 -7.64
C MET A 79 -1.14 -1.63 -8.71
N GLU A 80 -0.34 -2.68 -8.50
CA GLU A 80 -0.31 -3.80 -9.45
C GLU A 80 -1.04 -5.03 -8.94
N GLU A 81 -2.14 -5.37 -9.64
CA GLU A 81 -2.52 -6.77 -9.79
C GLU A 81 -1.79 -7.36 -11.02
N GLY A 82 -0.60 -7.94 -10.80
CA GLY A 82 -0.07 -9.02 -11.64
C GLY A 82 0.57 -8.66 -12.98
N LYS A 83 1.05 -7.43 -13.19
CA LYS A 83 2.03 -7.11 -14.25
C LYS A 83 3.25 -6.43 -13.63
N PRO A 84 4.32 -6.19 -14.41
CA PRO A 84 5.35 -5.21 -14.08
C PRO A 84 5.00 -3.87 -14.72
N GLU A 85 4.68 -2.87 -13.91
CA GLU A 85 4.26 -1.56 -14.38
C GLU A 85 5.49 -0.77 -14.83
N LYS A 86 5.32 -0.02 -15.91
CA LYS A 86 6.30 0.97 -16.35
C LYS A 86 6.45 2.02 -15.25
N LYS A 87 7.70 2.40 -14.94
CA LYS A 87 8.08 3.41 -13.93
C LYS A 87 7.32 4.75 -14.02
N ASP A 88 6.68 5.03 -15.16
CA ASP A 88 5.91 6.23 -15.44
C ASP A 88 4.45 6.22 -14.89
N SER A 89 3.95 5.09 -14.36
CA SER A 89 2.55 4.96 -13.87
C SER A 89 2.36 5.30 -12.38
N VAL A 90 3.45 5.56 -11.64
CA VAL A 90 3.41 5.80 -10.19
C VAL A 90 3.06 7.26 -9.89
N ASP A 91 1.94 7.69 -10.42
CA ASP A 91 1.34 8.97 -10.11
C ASP A 91 0.42 8.75 -8.90
N CYS A 92 0.48 9.64 -7.92
CA CYS A 92 -0.32 9.60 -6.70
C CYS A 92 -1.84 9.74 -6.95
N GLY A 93 -2.34 9.41 -8.15
CA GLY A 93 -3.67 9.70 -8.68
C GLY A 93 -4.83 9.02 -7.98
N LYS A 94 -4.58 7.96 -7.19
CA LYS A 94 -5.58 7.36 -6.28
C LYS A 94 -5.74 8.14 -4.96
N LEU A 95 -5.11 9.31 -4.84
CA LEU A 95 -5.29 10.27 -3.75
C LEU A 95 -6.77 10.54 -3.48
N GLN A 96 -7.18 10.50 -2.22
CA GLN A 96 -8.44 11.03 -1.72
C GLN A 96 -8.15 12.32 -0.95
N VAL A 97 -8.93 13.37 -1.20
CA VAL A 97 -8.77 14.64 -0.52
C VAL A 97 -10.12 15.09 0.01
N THR A 98 -10.17 15.37 1.30
CA THR A 98 -11.31 16.00 1.96
C THR A 98 -10.83 17.27 2.63
N GLY A 99 -11.76 18.20 2.87
CA GLY A 99 -11.44 19.37 3.66
C GLY A 99 -12.64 19.78 4.49
N GLU A 100 -12.35 20.44 5.59
CA GLU A 100 -13.34 20.82 6.59
C GLU A 100 -13.02 22.19 7.18
N ILE A 101 -14.07 22.90 7.54
CA ILE A 101 -14.00 24.14 8.31
C ILE A 101 -13.95 23.72 9.77
N VAL A 102 -12.81 23.92 10.42
CA VAL A 102 -12.64 23.51 11.84
C VAL A 102 -13.25 24.57 12.76
N ARG A 103 -13.03 25.85 12.42
CA ARG A 103 -13.55 27.03 13.12
C ARG A 103 -13.35 28.27 12.24
N ASP A 104 -13.76 29.43 12.73
CA ASP A 104 -13.55 30.72 12.07
C ASP A 104 -12.10 30.89 11.63
N ASN A 105 -11.93 31.23 10.35
CA ASN A 105 -10.66 31.40 9.68
C ASN A 105 -9.71 30.19 9.70
N PHE A 106 -10.20 28.99 10.03
CA PHE A 106 -9.40 27.77 10.10
C PHE A 106 -9.97 26.69 9.18
N TYR A 107 -9.20 26.35 8.16
CA TYR A 107 -9.53 25.27 7.25
C TYR A 107 -8.53 24.13 7.38
N ARG A 108 -9.00 22.90 7.21
CA ARG A 108 -8.17 21.70 7.30
C ARG A 108 -8.33 20.86 6.04
N ILE A 109 -7.22 20.35 5.54
CA ILE A 109 -7.19 19.41 4.42
C ILE A 109 -6.66 18.08 4.92
N ASN A 110 -7.40 17.01 4.65
CA ASN A 110 -6.98 15.64 4.84
C ASN A 110 -6.73 14.99 3.48
N ALA A 111 -5.56 14.40 3.32
CA ALA A 111 -5.11 13.79 2.08
C ALA A 111 -4.66 12.36 2.34
N THR A 112 -5.32 11.41 1.70
CA THR A 112 -5.07 9.97 1.87
C THR A 112 -4.60 9.37 0.56
N PHE A 113 -3.44 8.71 0.55
CA PHE A 113 -2.91 8.07 -0.64
C PHE A 113 -2.19 6.76 -0.31
N ILE A 114 -1.94 5.96 -1.34
CA ILE A 114 -1.20 4.72 -1.21
C ILE A 114 0.28 5.07 -1.32
N ALA A 115 0.99 4.83 -0.22
CA ALA A 115 2.37 5.24 -0.09
C ALA A 115 3.32 4.07 -0.29
N GLU A 116 4.51 4.38 -0.78
CA GLU A 116 5.63 3.45 -0.83
C GLU A 116 6.15 3.15 0.58
N ARG A 117 6.86 2.03 0.73
CA ARG A 117 7.45 1.63 2.00
C ARG A 117 8.71 2.42 2.30
N ASP A 118 8.90 2.71 3.59
CA ASP A 118 10.15 3.26 4.06
C ASP A 118 11.26 2.18 3.99
N PRO A 119 12.51 2.54 3.69
CA PRO A 119 12.98 3.90 3.39
C PRO A 119 12.64 4.36 1.97
N ILE A 120 12.13 5.59 1.86
CA ILE A 120 11.91 6.28 0.59
C ILE A 120 13.25 6.78 0.05
N ARG A 121 13.56 6.39 -1.19
CA ARG A 121 14.78 6.81 -1.89
C ARG A 121 14.53 8.07 -2.72
N ASN A 122 15.48 8.99 -2.66
CA ASN A 122 15.53 10.11 -3.59
C ASN A 122 15.88 9.59 -5.01
N THR A 123 15.33 10.22 -6.04
CA THR A 123 15.52 9.80 -7.44
C THR A 123 16.86 10.22 -8.03
N ASN A 124 17.48 11.27 -7.49
CA ASN A 124 18.63 11.95 -8.09
C ASN A 124 19.89 11.87 -7.21
N VAL A 125 19.74 11.66 -5.91
CA VAL A 125 20.86 11.57 -4.95
C VAL A 125 20.72 10.32 -4.09
N ASP A 126 21.83 9.81 -3.57
CA ASP A 126 21.84 8.66 -2.66
C ASP A 126 21.42 9.08 -1.24
N ALA A 127 20.14 9.42 -1.10
CA ALA A 127 19.54 9.82 0.16
C ALA A 127 18.26 9.02 0.42
N THR A 128 18.06 8.66 1.68
CA THR A 128 16.87 7.95 2.16
C THR A 128 16.14 8.76 3.23
N SER A 129 14.82 8.65 3.26
CA SER A 129 13.99 9.25 4.30
C SER A 129 12.72 8.41 4.53
N THR A 130 11.78 8.90 5.31
CA THR A 130 10.44 8.30 5.47
C THR A 130 9.42 9.09 4.67
N VAL A 131 8.27 8.50 4.34
CA VAL A 131 7.15 9.22 3.71
C VAL A 131 6.78 10.46 4.53
N PHE A 132 6.68 10.33 5.86
CA PHE A 132 6.45 11.45 6.76
C PHE A 132 7.52 12.55 6.59
N GLY A 133 8.79 12.18 6.66
CA GLY A 133 9.91 13.13 6.57
C GLY A 133 9.90 13.90 5.25
N VAL A 134 9.69 13.19 4.15
CA VAL A 134 9.65 13.79 2.80
C VAL A 134 8.46 14.73 2.64
N VAL A 135 7.26 14.34 3.08
CA VAL A 135 6.06 15.19 2.99
C VAL A 135 6.22 16.42 3.89
N GLN A 136 6.79 16.27 5.08
CA GLN A 136 7.10 17.35 6.01
C GLN A 136 8.12 18.34 5.43
N ILE A 137 9.16 17.85 4.74
CA ILE A 137 10.11 18.70 4.00
C ILE A 137 9.37 19.47 2.91
N GLY A 138 8.48 18.82 2.16
CA GLY A 138 7.70 19.47 1.13
C GLY A 138 6.78 20.57 1.65
N LEU A 139 6.12 20.33 2.79
CA LEU A 139 5.32 21.33 3.50
C LEU A 139 6.16 22.54 3.91
N ARG A 140 7.29 22.32 4.58
CA ARG A 140 8.18 23.39 5.05
C ARG A 140 8.85 24.14 3.90
N GLY A 141 9.15 23.46 2.80
CA GLY A 141 9.65 24.05 1.56
C GLY A 141 8.61 24.86 0.78
N GLY A 142 7.36 24.94 1.28
CA GLY A 142 6.30 25.73 0.67
C GLY A 142 5.66 25.08 -0.55
N ILE A 143 5.88 23.78 -0.82
CA ILE A 143 5.30 23.10 -2.00
C ILE A 143 3.78 23.19 -1.96
N PHE A 144 3.18 22.98 -0.79
CA PHE A 144 1.73 23.11 -0.54
C PHE A 144 1.21 24.56 -0.55
N GLN A 145 2.09 25.54 -0.79
CA GLN A 145 1.73 26.94 -1.02
C GLN A 145 1.97 27.32 -2.49
N TYR A 146 3.12 26.98 -3.07
CA TYR A 146 3.49 27.36 -4.44
C TYR A 146 2.77 26.57 -5.53
N THR A 147 2.50 25.30 -5.28
CA THR A 147 1.73 24.46 -6.23
C THR A 147 0.21 24.61 -6.01
N ASN A 148 -0.18 25.45 -5.05
CA ASN A 148 -1.52 25.51 -4.52
C ASN A 148 -2.37 26.60 -5.18
N ALA A 149 -3.46 26.19 -5.83
CA ALA A 149 -4.45 27.10 -6.39
C ALA A 149 -5.43 27.65 -5.33
N LEU A 150 -5.36 27.19 -4.08
CA LEU A 150 -6.24 27.52 -2.97
C LEU A 150 -5.76 28.78 -2.24
N LYS A 151 -5.59 29.89 -2.99
CA LYS A 151 -5.09 31.17 -2.44
C LYS A 151 -5.90 31.66 -1.24
N VAL A 152 -7.19 31.36 -1.23
CA VAL A 152 -8.14 31.70 -0.16
C VAL A 152 -7.77 31.09 1.20
N LEU A 153 -7.00 29.99 1.23
CA LEU A 153 -6.58 29.35 2.48
C LEU A 153 -5.35 30.01 3.12
N GLY A 154 -4.65 30.88 2.39
CA GLY A 154 -3.41 31.49 2.86
C GLY A 154 -2.28 30.47 3.06
N LYS A 155 -1.43 30.73 4.06
CA LYS A 155 -0.25 29.90 4.36
C LYS A 155 -0.65 28.70 5.23
N PRO A 156 -0.20 27.47 4.90
CA PRO A 156 -0.41 26.33 5.79
C PRO A 156 0.46 26.43 7.06
N SER A 157 0.06 25.70 8.10
CA SER A 157 0.90 25.43 9.27
C SER A 157 2.19 24.73 8.85
N SER A 158 3.24 24.88 9.67
CA SER A 158 4.51 24.17 9.50
C SER A 158 4.49 22.74 10.07
N SER A 159 3.40 22.37 10.74
CA SER A 159 3.15 21.04 11.26
C SER A 159 2.23 20.24 10.35
N LEU A 160 2.54 18.94 10.22
CA LEU A 160 1.77 17.94 9.49
C LEU A 160 1.30 16.90 10.51
N ALA A 161 0.00 16.60 10.56
CA ALA A 161 -0.45 15.39 11.23
C ALA A 161 -0.32 14.21 10.25
N PHE A 162 0.06 13.04 10.75
CA PHE A 162 0.37 11.87 9.93
C PHE A 162 -0.17 10.61 10.59
N GLU A 163 -0.92 9.84 9.82
CA GLU A 163 -1.47 8.55 10.21
C GLU A 163 -1.17 7.55 9.10
N GLU A 164 -0.90 6.31 9.48
CA GLU A 164 -0.70 5.22 8.53
C GLU A 164 -1.50 3.98 8.94
N ALA A 165 -1.88 3.22 7.93
CA ALA A 165 -2.58 1.95 8.09
C ALA A 165 -2.18 0.99 6.97
N PHE A 166 -2.23 -0.30 7.26
CA PHE A 166 -1.86 -1.37 6.33
C PHE A 166 -3.07 -2.24 6.05
N PHE A 167 -3.32 -2.50 4.76
CA PHE A 167 -4.47 -3.26 4.31
C PHE A 167 -4.07 -4.43 3.43
N CYS A 168 -4.82 -5.51 3.55
CA CYS A 168 -4.67 -6.69 2.72
C CYS A 168 -5.73 -6.74 1.63
N TYR A 169 -5.38 -7.33 0.48
CA TYR A 169 -6.36 -7.65 -0.55
C TYR A 169 -7.37 -8.68 -0.04
N PRO A 170 -8.58 -8.74 -0.63
CA PRO A 170 -9.58 -9.73 -0.25
C PRO A 170 -9.02 -11.17 -0.29
N GLY A 171 -9.33 -11.94 0.75
CA GLY A 171 -8.82 -13.32 0.93
C GLY A 171 -7.44 -13.41 1.57
N TYR A 172 -6.89 -12.29 2.07
CA TYR A 172 -5.71 -12.27 2.91
C TYR A 172 -6.00 -11.53 4.22
N SER A 173 -5.36 -11.97 5.30
CA SER A 173 -5.42 -11.36 6.63
C SER A 173 -4.06 -10.78 7.02
N LEU A 174 -4.10 -9.68 7.78
CA LEU A 174 -2.88 -9.01 8.26
C LEU A 174 -2.16 -9.92 9.25
N SER A 175 -0.87 -10.16 9.02
CA SER A 175 -0.04 -10.93 9.93
C SER A 175 0.25 -10.14 11.21
N ALA A 176 0.68 -10.82 12.27
CA ALA A 176 1.02 -10.19 13.55
C ALA A 176 2.07 -9.07 13.42
N SER A 177 3.00 -9.19 12.45
CA SER A 177 3.77 -8.06 11.95
C SER A 177 2.91 -7.31 10.92
N SER A 178 2.42 -6.12 11.25
CA SER A 178 1.43 -5.30 10.54
C SER A 178 1.78 -4.88 9.10
N GLU A 179 2.73 -5.56 8.46
CA GLU A 179 3.30 -5.23 7.17
C GLU A 179 3.11 -6.32 6.12
N LYS A 180 2.68 -7.52 6.52
CA LYS A 180 2.50 -8.66 5.62
C LYS A 180 1.08 -9.22 5.70
N CYS A 181 0.64 -9.78 4.59
CA CYS A 181 -0.67 -10.37 4.40
C CYS A 181 -0.50 -11.88 4.16
N LEU A 182 -1.25 -12.68 4.91
CA LEU A 182 -1.27 -14.14 4.81
C LEU A 182 -2.56 -14.57 4.12
N LEU A 183 -2.46 -15.49 3.17
CA LEU A 183 -3.65 -16.03 2.49
C LEU A 183 -4.55 -16.74 3.50
N ASP A 184 -5.84 -16.40 3.49
CA ASP A 184 -6.82 -17.02 4.38
C ASP A 184 -6.98 -18.51 4.06
N ALA A 185 -7.08 -19.34 5.09
CA ALA A 185 -7.20 -20.79 4.95
C ALA A 185 -8.41 -21.20 4.07
N SER A 186 -9.50 -20.43 4.12
CA SER A 186 -10.72 -20.66 3.33
C SER A 186 -10.51 -20.38 1.83
N ASP A 187 -9.76 -19.34 1.46
CA ASP A 187 -9.47 -19.03 0.04
C ASP A 187 -8.37 -19.94 -0.53
N SER A 188 -7.43 -20.38 0.32
CA SER A 188 -6.40 -21.36 -0.07
C SER A 188 -7.00 -22.67 -0.59
N SER A 189 -8.09 -23.12 0.03
CA SER A 189 -8.83 -24.34 -0.36
C SER A 189 -9.55 -24.17 -1.70
N ARG A 190 -10.22 -23.02 -1.92
CA ARG A 190 -10.88 -22.71 -3.22
C ARG A 190 -9.89 -22.61 -4.37
N ARG A 191 -8.71 -22.00 -4.14
CA ARG A 191 -7.66 -21.91 -5.17
C ARG A 191 -7.04 -23.26 -5.50
N ARG A 192 -6.85 -24.15 -4.52
CA ARG A 192 -6.39 -25.53 -4.79
C ARG A 192 -7.37 -26.29 -5.67
N VAL A 193 -8.67 -26.24 -5.35
CA VAL A 193 -9.71 -26.87 -6.18
C VAL A 193 -9.70 -26.29 -7.60
N ARG A 194 -9.64 -24.97 -7.75
CA ARG A 194 -9.57 -24.31 -9.06
C ARG A 194 -8.32 -24.69 -9.87
N ARG A 195 -7.15 -24.77 -9.22
CA ARG A 195 -5.90 -25.23 -9.87
C ARG A 195 -6.01 -26.69 -10.32
N ALA A 196 -6.52 -27.58 -9.47
CA ALA A 196 -6.72 -28.99 -9.79
C ALA A 196 -7.71 -29.19 -10.98
N THR A 197 -8.77 -28.39 -11.06
CA THR A 197 -9.69 -28.39 -12.21
C THR A 197 -9.06 -27.84 -13.50
N LYS A 198 -8.12 -26.89 -13.40
CA LYS A 198 -7.41 -26.37 -14.59
C LYS A 198 -6.41 -27.38 -15.15
N THR A 199 -5.68 -28.11 -14.31
CA THR A 199 -4.76 -29.18 -14.76
C THR A 199 -5.51 -30.34 -15.41
N THR A 200 -6.65 -30.76 -14.85
CA THR A 200 -7.49 -31.82 -15.45
C THR A 200 -8.13 -31.40 -16.77
N LYS A 201 -8.53 -30.13 -16.93
CA LYS A 201 -9.07 -29.63 -18.21
C LYS A 201 -8.00 -29.51 -19.30
N LYS A 202 -6.76 -29.15 -18.93
CA LYS A 202 -5.62 -29.09 -19.87
C LYS A 202 -5.23 -30.48 -20.39
N HIS A 203 -5.43 -31.52 -19.58
CA HIS A 203 -5.18 -32.91 -20.00
C HIS A 203 -6.29 -33.49 -20.91
N LYS A 204 -7.52 -32.96 -20.84
CA LYS A 204 -8.65 -33.39 -21.69
C LYS A 204 -8.73 -32.68 -23.06
N SER A 205 -7.95 -31.64 -23.30
CA SER A 205 -7.89 -30.94 -24.61
C SER A 205 -6.67 -31.34 -25.44
N ALA A 206 -5.95 -32.40 -25.06
CA ALA A 206 -4.77 -32.92 -25.77
C ALA A 206 -4.98 -34.35 -26.30
N VAL A 207 -6.23 -34.73 -26.58
CA VAL A 207 -6.62 -35.97 -27.29
C VAL A 207 -7.39 -35.57 -28.53
#